data_AF-A0A1N6XUA9-F1
#
_entry.id   AF-A0A1N6XUA9-F1
#
_cell.length_a   1.000
_cell.length_b   1.000
_cell.length_c   1.000
_cell.angle_alpha   90.00
_cell.angle_beta   90.00
_cell.angle_gamma   90.00
#
_symmetry.space_group_name_H-M   'P 1'
#
loop_
_entity.id
_entity.type
_entity.pdbx_description
1 polymer ?
#
loop_
_entity_poly.entity_id
_entity_poly.type
_entity_poly.pdbx_seq_one_letter_code
_entity_poly.pdbx_strand_id
1 'polypeptide(L)'
;MKAKLEDWKNGWHGVSLGLKQSELEQLIQLLQELKNDSEQHFHLSSLYQGESGLGDIEVYVLPESEPDNMKLSSVALPPNSEVKA
;
A
#
# COMPACT_ATOMS: atom_id res chain seq x y z
N MET A 1 -6.34 -3.25 11.01
CA MET A 1 -5.41 -2.50 10.16
C MET A 1 -5.04 -1.21 10.86
N LYS A 2 -3.83 -0.68 10.62
CA LYS A 2 -3.38 0.62 11.11
C LYS A 2 -2.60 1.33 10.01
N ALA A 3 -2.98 2.57 9.69
CA ALA A 3 -2.19 3.45 8.83
C ALA A 3 -1.39 4.45 9.69
N LYS A 4 -0.15 4.72 9.30
CA LYS A 4 0.66 5.83 9.82
C LYS A 4 1.11 6.69 8.63
N LEU A 5 0.75 7.98 8.68
CA LEU A 5 1.31 9.00 7.80
C LEU A 5 2.50 9.64 8.50
N GLU A 6 3.63 9.74 7.79
CA GLU A 6 4.85 10.35 8.29
C GLU A 6 5.29 11.47 7.36
N ASP A 7 5.44 12.67 7.90
CA ASP A 7 5.98 13.82 7.15
C ASP A 7 7.51 13.81 7.27
N TRP A 8 8.18 13.60 6.14
CA TRP A 8 9.65 13.54 6.06
C TRP A 8 10.31 14.92 6.00
N LYS A 9 9.53 16.02 6.10
CA LYS A 9 10.00 17.41 6.15
C LYS A 9 10.83 17.84 4.93
N ASN A 10 10.64 17.16 3.81
CA ASN A 10 11.30 17.45 2.52
C ASN A 10 10.30 17.55 1.36
N GLY A 11 9.00 17.71 1.67
CA GLY A 11 7.90 17.73 0.71
C GLY A 11 7.27 16.35 0.43
N TRP A 12 7.91 15.26 0.86
CA TRP A 12 7.40 13.90 0.73
C TRP A 12 6.80 13.38 2.03
N HIS A 13 5.84 12.48 1.89
CA HIS A 13 5.21 11.78 3.00
C HIS A 13 5.37 10.28 2.82
N GLY A 14 5.65 9.58 3.91
CA GLY A 14 5.61 8.12 3.96
C GLY A 14 4.26 7.63 4.48
N VAL A 15 3.76 6.53 3.91
CA VAL A 15 2.62 5.79 4.44
C VAL A 15 3.10 4.40 4.87
N SER A 16 2.78 4.00 6.09
CA SER A 16 3.00 2.64 6.59
C SER A 16 1.66 2.00 6.93
N LEU A 17 1.43 0.78 6.42
CA LEU A 17 0.25 -0.02 6.72
C LEU A 17 0.63 -1.24 7.55
N GLY A 18 0.08 -1.32 8.75
CA GLY A 18 0.11 -2.51 9.58
C GLY A 18 -1.17 -3.31 9.37
N LEU A 19 -1.04 -4.56 8.91
CA LEU A 19 -2.15 -5.49 8.75
C LEU A 19 -2.07 -6.62 9.79
N LYS A 20 -3.22 -7.08 10.27
CA LYS A 20 -3.32 -8.35 10.99
C LYS A 20 -3.21 -9.51 10.01
N GLN A 21 -2.86 -10.70 10.50
CA GLN A 21 -2.77 -11.90 9.66
C GLN A 21 -4.06 -12.18 8.86
N SER A 22 -5.22 -12.03 9.49
CA SER A 22 -6.53 -12.20 8.83
C SER A 22 -6.79 -11.14 7.75
N GLU A 23 -6.27 -9.94 7.92
CA GLU A 23 -6.42 -8.84 6.96
C GLU A 23 -5.47 -9.01 5.76
N LEU A 24 -4.32 -9.68 5.97
CA LEU A 24 -3.40 -10.03 4.89
C LEU A 24 -4.04 -11.01 3.91
N GLU A 25 -4.74 -12.03 4.41
CA GLU A 25 -5.46 -13.00 3.56
C GLU A 25 -6.53 -12.31 2.71
N GLN A 26 -7.29 -11.40 3.31
CA GLN A 26 -8.29 -10.60 2.60
C GLN A 26 -7.65 -9.69 1.54
N LEU A 27 -6.52 -9.03 1.86
CA LEU A 27 -5.80 -8.21 0.90
C LEU A 27 -5.31 -9.02 -0.30
N ILE A 28 -4.78 -10.23 -0.07
CA ILE A 28 -4.34 -11.12 -1.15
C ILE A 28 -5.52 -11.49 -2.06
N GLN A 29 -6.69 -11.78 -1.50
CA GLN A 29 -7.89 -12.07 -2.29
C GLN A 29 -8.33 -10.88 -3.15
N LEU A 30 -8.34 -9.67 -2.58
CA LEU A 30 -8.67 -8.46 -3.34
C LEU A 30 -7.65 -8.19 -4.47
N LEU A 31 -6.37 -8.43 -4.24
CA LEU A 31 -5.33 -8.32 -5.28
C LEU A 31 -5.49 -9.39 -6.36
N GLN A 32 -5.93 -10.60 -6.01
CA GLN A 32 -6.26 -11.64 -6.98
C GLN A 32 -7.48 -11.25 -7.83
N GLU A 33 -8.46 -10.58 -7.24
CA GLU A 33 -9.62 -10.07 -7.97
C GLU A 33 -9.20 -9.02 -9.01
N LEU A 34 -8.38 -8.02 -8.62
CA LEU A 34 -7.86 -7.03 -9.57
C LEU A 34 -7.06 -7.64 -10.72
N LYS A 35 -6.37 -8.75 -10.46
CA LYS A 35 -5.65 -9.49 -11.51
C LYS A 35 -6.61 -10.15 -12.50
N ASN A 36 -7.79 -10.58 -12.04
CA ASN A 36 -8.78 -11.27 -12.87
C ASN A 36 -9.70 -10.28 -13.61
N ASP A 37 -10.01 -9.14 -12.99
CA ASP A 37 -10.79 -8.04 -13.55
C ASP A 37 -10.07 -6.71 -13.27
N SER A 38 -9.32 -6.21 -14.26
CA SER A 38 -8.50 -5.00 -14.14
C SER A 38 -9.30 -3.71 -14.06
N GLU A 39 -10.61 -3.75 -14.35
CA GLU A 39 -11.50 -2.59 -14.25
C GLU A 39 -11.99 -2.36 -12.79
N GLN A 40 -11.73 -3.30 -11.88
CA GLN A 40 -12.06 -3.16 -10.47
C GLN A 40 -11.04 -2.30 -9.71
N HIS A 41 -11.45 -1.90 -8.51
CA HIS A 41 -10.60 -1.26 -7.50
C HIS A 41 -11.14 -1.61 -6.12
N PHE A 42 -10.32 -1.42 -5.08
CA PHE A 42 -10.77 -1.53 -3.70
C PHE A 42 -10.14 -0.46 -2.83
N HIS A 43 -10.75 -0.24 -1.67
CA HIS A 43 -10.34 0.80 -0.73
C HIS A 43 -9.93 0.24 0.62
N LEU A 44 -8.97 0.91 1.25
CA LEU A 44 -8.64 0.82 2.67
C LEU A 44 -9.05 2.13 3.33
N SER A 45 -10.24 2.15 3.93
CA SER A 45 -10.83 3.37 4.47
C SER A 45 -10.76 3.44 5.99
N SER A 46 -10.61 4.64 6.52
CA SER A 46 -10.77 4.94 7.94
C SER A 46 -12.25 5.15 8.30
N LEU A 47 -12.54 5.36 9.59
CA LEU A 47 -13.85 5.82 10.02
C LEU A 47 -14.03 7.35 9.88
N TYR A 48 -13.00 8.08 9.42
CA TYR A 48 -12.98 9.53 9.25
C TYR A 48 -13.32 10.30 10.54
N GLN A 49 -12.87 9.78 11.69
CA GLN A 49 -13.13 10.34 13.01
C GLN A 49 -11.82 10.61 13.75
N GLY A 50 -11.84 11.60 14.63
CA GLY A 50 -10.69 12.00 15.44
C GLY A 50 -9.81 13.04 14.74
N GLU A 51 -8.52 13.01 15.04
CA GLU A 51 -7.54 13.91 14.42
C GLU A 51 -7.41 13.65 12.92
N SER A 52 -7.17 14.72 12.16
CA SER A 52 -6.99 14.63 10.71
C SER A 52 -5.80 13.73 10.35
N GLY A 53 -5.96 12.88 9.35
CA GLY A 53 -4.92 11.95 8.89
C GLY A 53 -5.31 11.27 7.59
N LEU A 54 -4.81 10.05 7.37
CA LEU A 54 -5.12 9.28 6.17
C LEU A 54 -6.56 8.75 6.22
N GLY A 55 -7.39 9.21 5.29
CA GLY A 55 -8.80 8.84 5.22
C GLY A 55 -9.08 7.60 4.39
N ASP A 56 -8.38 7.46 3.26
CA ASP A 56 -8.62 6.42 2.27
C ASP A 56 -7.33 6.08 1.52
N ILE A 57 -7.21 4.83 1.09
CA ILE A 57 -6.20 4.36 0.13
C ILE A 57 -6.92 3.51 -0.90
N GLU A 58 -6.88 3.93 -2.14
CA GLU A 58 -7.40 3.18 -3.27
C GLU A 58 -6.29 2.33 -3.90
N VAL A 59 -6.64 1.10 -4.27
CA VAL A 59 -5.76 0.19 -5.01
C VAL A 59 -6.50 -0.25 -6.27
N TYR A 60 -5.85 -0.06 -7.42
CA TYR A 60 -6.38 -0.36 -8.76
C TYR A 60 -5.23 -0.76 -9.70
N VAL A 61 -5.58 -1.25 -10.89
CA VAL A 61 -4.59 -1.55 -11.94
C VAL A 61 -4.33 -0.28 -12.76
N LEU A 62 -3.10 0.23 -12.68
CA LEU A 62 -2.68 1.39 -13.47
C LEU A 62 -2.62 1.01 -14.97
N PRO A 63 -3.19 1.81 -15.89
CA PRO A 63 -3.05 1.59 -17.32
C PRO A 63 -1.57 1.69 -17.77
N GLU A 64 -1.14 0.85 -18.71
CA GLU A 64 0.26 0.84 -19.19
C GLU A 64 0.73 2.17 -19.81
N SER A 65 -0.20 3.04 -20.21
CA SER A 65 0.10 4.36 -20.77
C SER A 65 0.44 5.42 -19.72
N GLU A 66 0.13 5.17 -18.45
CA GLU A 66 0.33 6.12 -17.36
C GLU A 66 1.74 5.97 -16.75
N PRO A 67 2.45 7.08 -16.44
CA PRO A 67 3.79 7.01 -15.87
C PRO A 67 3.77 6.68 -14.37
N ASP A 68 4.73 5.87 -13.93
CA ASP A 68 4.95 5.57 -12.52
C ASP A 68 5.50 6.78 -11.74
N ASN A 69 4.98 7.01 -10.53
CA ASN A 69 5.58 7.92 -9.55
C ASN A 69 6.24 7.18 -8.36
N MET A 70 6.12 5.85 -8.32
CA MET A 70 6.66 4.96 -7.29
C MET A 70 7.22 3.68 -7.92
N LYS A 71 8.05 2.94 -7.18
CA LYS A 71 8.63 1.67 -7.66
C LYS A 71 8.34 0.55 -6.67
N LEU A 72 8.05 -0.65 -7.18
CA LEU A 72 7.93 -1.85 -6.37
C LEU A 72 9.32 -2.44 -6.12
N SER A 73 9.73 -2.53 -4.86
CA SER A 73 11.00 -3.16 -4.44
C SER A 73 10.77 -4.56 -3.89
N SER A 74 11.86 -5.30 -3.67
CA SER A 74 11.82 -6.55 -2.93
C SER A 74 11.55 -6.32 -1.44
N VAL A 75 11.39 -7.43 -0.70
CA VAL A 75 11.25 -7.41 0.75
C VAL A 75 12.43 -6.69 1.41
N ALA A 76 12.14 -5.93 2.47
CA ALA A 76 13.17 -5.25 3.23
C ALA A 76 14.15 -6.27 3.83
N LEU A 77 15.44 -6.08 3.57
CA LEU A 77 16.49 -6.89 4.17
C LEU A 77 16.93 -6.27 5.49
N PRO A 78 17.07 -7.05 6.58
CA PRO A 78 17.71 -6.54 7.78
C PRO A 78 19.17 -6.16 7.51
N PRO A 79 19.73 -5.22 8.30
CA PRO A 79 21.15 -4.89 8.22
C PRO A 79 21.99 -6.17 8.33
N ASN A 80 22.96 -6.34 7.42
CA ASN A 80 23.85 -7.50 7.28
C ASN A 80 23.27 -8.75 6.59
N SER A 81 22.14 -8.64 5.88
CA SER A 81 21.71 -9.73 4.99
C SER A 81 22.64 -9.82 3.78
N GLU A 82 23.15 -11.02 3.47
CA GLU A 82 23.84 -11.27 2.22
C GLU A 82 22.85 -11.14 1.05
N VAL A 83 23.12 -10.21 0.13
CA VAL A 83 22.35 -10.10 -1.11
C VAL A 83 22.77 -11.25 -2.02
N LYS A 84 21.94 -12.29 -2.11
CA LYS A 84 22.12 -13.32 -3.13
C LYS A 84 21.69 -12.76 -4.48
N ALA A 85 22.66 -12.56 -5.36
CA ALA A 85 22.47 -12.21 -6.77
C ALA A 85 21.82 -13.36 -7.56
#